data_AF-A0A4R9WVE9-F1
#
_entry.id   AF-A0A4R9WVE9-F1
#
_cell.length_a   1.000
_cell.length_b   1.000
_cell.length_c   1.000
_cell.angle_alpha   90.00
_cell.angle_beta   90.00
_cell.angle_gamma   90.00
#
_symmetry.space_group_name_H-M   'P 1'
#
loop_
_entity.id
_entity.type
_entity.pdbx_description
1 polymer ?
#
loop_
_entity_poly.entity_id
_entity_poly.type
_entity_poly.pdbx_seq_one_letter_code
_entity_poly.pdbx_strand_id
1 'polypeptide(L)'
;RRGGTARHDAVVWGYAYAASALGVDMIQNCAVTGFTRDANGRVTGVETSRGKTGAGKVGMAVAGSSSRVAAMAGLRLPIESHVLQAFVSEAIKPLIPGVMTFGAGHFYVSQSDK
;
A
#
# COMPACT_ATOMS: atom_id res chain seq x y z
N ARG A 1 16.84 19.00 6.60
CA ARG A 1 16.19 17.67 6.77
C ARG A 1 17.05 16.64 6.04
N ARG A 2 17.24 15.41 6.56
CA ARG A 2 18.12 14.36 5.99
C ARG A 2 17.30 13.21 5.41
N GLY A 3 17.73 12.62 4.28
CA GLY A 3 17.12 11.43 3.66
C GLY A 3 17.91 10.14 3.96
N GLY A 4 17.34 8.99 3.65
CA GLY A 4 17.94 7.68 3.89
C GLY A 4 17.03 6.51 3.52
N THR A 5 17.33 5.32 4.03
CA THR A 5 16.55 4.11 3.84
C THR A 5 15.87 3.69 5.14
N ALA A 6 14.86 2.83 5.02
CA ALA A 6 14.26 2.13 6.14
C ALA A 6 13.89 0.71 5.70
N ARG A 7 13.86 -0.25 6.62
CA ARG A 7 13.33 -1.58 6.34
C ARG A 7 11.80 -1.48 6.20
N HIS A 8 11.31 -1.51 4.97
CA HIS A 8 9.89 -1.32 4.66
C HIS A 8 8.96 -2.25 5.47
N ASP A 9 9.32 -3.53 5.65
CA ASP A 9 8.51 -4.46 6.44
C ASP A 9 8.38 -4.01 7.90
N ALA A 10 9.49 -3.57 8.51
CA ALA A 10 9.49 -3.11 9.88
C ALA A 10 8.69 -1.81 10.06
N VAL A 11 8.69 -0.94 9.05
CA VAL A 11 7.83 0.25 9.03
C VAL A 11 6.36 -0.16 9.04
N VAL A 12 5.96 -1.08 8.16
CA VAL A 12 4.57 -1.58 8.09
C VAL A 12 4.17 -2.26 9.40
N TRP A 13 5.02 -3.11 9.97
CA TRP A 13 4.76 -3.77 11.24
C TRP A 13 4.65 -2.80 12.42
N GLY A 14 5.48 -1.75 12.44
CA GLY A 14 5.40 -0.70 13.46
C GLY A 14 4.06 0.03 13.43
N TYR A 15 3.58 0.40 12.24
CA TYR A 15 2.25 1.00 12.09
C TYR A 15 1.13 0.03 12.49
N ALA A 16 1.18 -1.22 12.02
CA ALA A 16 0.17 -2.23 12.34
C ALA A 16 0.08 -2.49 13.86
N TYR A 17 1.23 -2.60 14.53
CA TYR A 17 1.30 -2.80 15.97
C TYR A 17 0.66 -1.63 16.73
N ALA A 18 1.05 -0.39 16.42
CA ALA A 18 0.50 0.79 17.08
C ALA A 18 -1.01 0.97 16.80
N ALA A 19 -1.45 0.72 15.56
CA ALA A 19 -2.87 0.80 15.20
C ALA A 19 -3.70 -0.24 15.96
N SER A 20 -3.22 -1.49 16.08
CA SER A 20 -3.87 -2.53 16.86
C SER A 20 -3.97 -2.16 18.34
N ALA A 21 -2.88 -1.62 18.92
CA ALA A 21 -2.87 -1.15 20.31
C ALA A 21 -3.86 -0.01 20.56
N LEU A 22 -4.21 0.76 19.52
CA LEU A 22 -5.24 1.81 19.54
C LEU A 22 -6.65 1.29 19.21
N GLY A 23 -6.84 -0.02 19.08
CA GLY A 23 -8.14 -0.65 18.87
C GLY A 23 -8.57 -0.80 17.41
N VAL A 24 -7.64 -0.68 16.44
CA VAL A 24 -7.94 -0.92 15.02
C VAL A 24 -7.96 -2.43 14.73
N ASP A 25 -9.04 -2.91 14.13
CA ASP A 25 -9.15 -4.27 13.61
C ASP A 25 -8.45 -4.41 12.26
N MET A 26 -7.50 -5.33 12.16
CA MET A 26 -6.78 -5.66 10.92
C MET A 26 -7.21 -7.02 10.39
N ILE A 27 -8.07 -7.03 9.37
CA ILE A 27 -8.67 -8.25 8.84
C ILE A 27 -7.97 -8.64 7.52
N GLN A 28 -7.09 -9.63 7.57
CA GLN A 28 -6.41 -10.18 6.39
C GLN A 28 -7.29 -11.20 5.65
N ASN A 29 -6.88 -11.53 4.42
CA ASN A 29 -7.58 -12.46 3.52
C ASN A 29 -9.07 -12.08 3.33
N CYS A 30 -9.34 -10.77 3.35
CA CYS A 30 -10.67 -10.16 3.30
C CYS A 30 -10.74 -9.22 2.10
N ALA A 31 -10.81 -9.78 0.90
CA ALA A 31 -10.80 -8.98 -0.32
C ALA A 31 -12.14 -8.23 -0.45
N VAL A 32 -12.09 -6.93 -0.69
CA VAL A 32 -13.28 -6.16 -1.08
C VAL A 32 -13.71 -6.58 -2.49
N THR A 33 -14.99 -6.93 -2.63
CA THR A 33 -15.60 -7.36 -3.90
C THR A 33 -16.68 -6.39 -4.38
N GLY A 34 -17.08 -5.43 -3.56
CA GLY A 34 -18.12 -4.45 -3.89
C GLY A 34 -18.34 -3.41 -2.80
N PHE A 35 -19.24 -2.46 -3.06
CA PHE A 35 -19.65 -1.42 -2.11
C PHE A 35 -21.16 -1.45 -1.92
N THR A 36 -21.60 -1.35 -0.66
CA THR A 36 -23.03 -1.18 -0.34
C THR A 36 -23.38 0.30 -0.38
N ARG A 37 -24.57 0.63 -0.90
CA ARG A 37 -25.05 2.00 -1.05
C ARG A 37 -26.49 2.14 -0.54
N ASP A 38 -26.83 3.33 -0.07
CA ASP A 38 -28.22 3.70 0.18
C ASP A 38 -28.94 4.15 -1.10
N ALA A 39 -30.25 4.45 -0.98
CA ALA A 39 -31.08 4.88 -2.10
C ALA A 39 -30.63 6.18 -2.76
N ASN A 40 -29.85 7.01 -2.05
CA ASN A 40 -29.27 8.25 -2.57
C ASN A 40 -27.89 8.02 -3.20
N GLY A 41 -27.43 6.77 -3.28
CA GLY A 41 -26.16 6.37 -3.88
C GLY A 41 -24.94 6.55 -2.98
N ARG A 42 -25.12 6.96 -1.72
CA ARG A 42 -24.02 7.14 -0.75
C ARG A 42 -23.53 5.78 -0.26
N VAL A 43 -22.21 5.62 -0.17
CA VAL A 43 -21.59 4.40 0.37
C VAL A 43 -21.93 4.23 1.85
N THR A 44 -22.37 3.04 2.22
CA THR A 44 -22.75 2.65 3.58
C THR A 44 -21.97 1.44 4.11
N GLY A 45 -21.08 0.88 3.29
CA GLY A 45 -20.25 -0.26 3.67
C GLY A 45 -19.52 -0.89 2.49
N VAL A 46 -18.86 -2.02 2.76
CA VAL A 46 -18.14 -2.84 1.78
C VAL A 46 -18.65 -4.27 1.80
N GLU A 47 -18.67 -4.87 0.61
CA GLU A 47 -18.87 -6.30 0.44
C GLU A 47 -17.50 -6.95 0.32
N THR A 48 -17.28 -8.06 1.04
CA THR A 48 -15.98 -8.72 1.09
C THR A 48 -16.11 -10.23 0.94
N SER A 49 -15.00 -10.89 0.65
CA SER A 49 -14.89 -12.36 0.66
C SER A 49 -15.21 -13.02 2.00
N ARG A 50 -15.35 -12.24 3.09
CA ARG A 50 -15.66 -12.72 4.45
C ARG A 50 -16.99 -12.18 4.98
N GLY A 51 -17.83 -11.61 4.12
CA GLY A 51 -19.14 -11.06 4.49
C GLY A 51 -19.22 -9.53 4.32
N LYS A 52 -20.36 -8.96 4.68
CA LYS A 52 -20.61 -7.51 4.57
C LYS A 52 -20.16 -6.79 5.83
N THR A 53 -19.52 -5.64 5.67
CA THR A 53 -19.12 -4.76 6.77
C THR A 53 -19.72 -3.37 6.55
N GLY A 54 -20.61 -2.94 7.45
CA GLY A 54 -21.17 -1.59 7.43
C GLY A 54 -20.12 -0.56 7.86
N ALA A 55 -20.13 0.61 7.21
CA ALA A 55 -19.21 1.69 7.53
C ALA A 55 -19.84 3.05 7.23
N GLY A 56 -19.70 4.01 8.15
CA GLY A 56 -20.16 5.38 7.93
C GLY A 56 -19.33 6.13 6.87
N LYS A 57 -18.06 5.76 6.72
CA LYS A 57 -17.11 6.27 5.73
C LYS A 57 -16.18 5.14 5.29
N VAL A 58 -15.71 5.17 4.05
CA VAL A 58 -14.74 4.21 3.51
C VAL A 58 -13.58 4.96 2.88
N GLY A 59 -12.35 4.60 3.28
CA GLY A 59 -11.11 5.07 2.67
C GLY A 59 -10.48 3.98 1.80
N MET A 60 -9.89 4.35 0.66
CA MET A 60 -9.25 3.41 -0.26
C MET A 60 -7.73 3.64 -0.30
N ALA A 61 -6.96 2.61 0.07
CA ALA A 61 -5.49 2.63 0.09
C ALA A 61 -4.92 1.32 -0.49
N VAL A 62 -5.24 1.02 -1.75
CA VAL A 62 -4.97 -0.29 -2.39
C VAL A 62 -3.96 -0.24 -3.55
N ALA A 63 -3.18 0.84 -3.63
CA ALA A 63 -2.07 1.03 -4.58
C ALA A 63 -2.43 0.63 -6.03
N GLY A 64 -1.72 -0.33 -6.63
CA GLY A 64 -1.96 -0.78 -8.02
C GLY A 64 -3.35 -1.39 -8.27
N SER A 65 -4.12 -1.73 -7.24
CA SER A 65 -5.52 -2.18 -7.40
C SER A 65 -6.55 -1.05 -7.37
N SER A 66 -6.11 0.22 -7.28
CA SER A 66 -7.01 1.36 -7.06
C SER A 66 -8.05 1.52 -8.18
N SER A 67 -7.66 1.43 -9.46
CA SER A 67 -8.62 1.52 -10.56
C SER A 67 -9.65 0.38 -10.54
N ARG A 68 -9.24 -0.84 -10.17
CA ARG A 68 -10.13 -2.00 -10.06
C ARG A 68 -11.16 -1.84 -8.94
N VAL A 69 -10.72 -1.41 -7.76
CA VAL A 69 -11.61 -1.20 -6.61
C VAL A 69 -12.51 0.02 -6.84
N ALA A 70 -11.99 1.11 -7.41
CA ALA A 70 -12.79 2.29 -7.75
C ALA A 70 -13.88 1.98 -8.78
N ALA A 71 -13.62 1.09 -9.75
CA ALA A 71 -14.63 0.65 -10.71
C ALA A 71 -15.81 -0.09 -10.05
N MET A 72 -15.58 -0.83 -8.94
CA MET A 72 -16.67 -1.41 -8.13
C MET A 72 -17.55 -0.33 -7.49
N ALA A 73 -17.03 0.88 -7.32
CA ALA A 73 -17.78 2.05 -6.91
C ALA A 73 -18.25 2.92 -8.10
N GLY A 74 -18.20 2.42 -9.34
CA GLY A 74 -18.61 3.16 -10.52
C GLY A 74 -17.74 4.39 -10.82
N LEU A 75 -16.51 4.44 -10.29
CA LEU A 75 -15.58 5.53 -10.49
C LEU A 75 -14.49 5.14 -11.48
N ARG A 76 -14.18 6.04 -12.40
CA ARG A 76 -12.99 5.94 -13.27
C ARG A 76 -11.90 6.85 -12.70
N LEU A 77 -10.76 6.26 -12.38
CA LEU A 77 -9.58 7.02 -11.93
C LEU A 77 -8.65 7.33 -13.12
N PRO A 78 -8.07 8.54 -13.18
CA PRO A 78 -7.12 8.92 -14.24
C PRO A 78 -5.70 8.43 -13.91
N ILE A 79 -5.55 7.11 -13.69
CA ILE A 79 -4.27 6.48 -13.36
C ILE A 79 -4.09 5.15 -14.10
N GLU A 80 -2.84 4.75 -14.28
CA GLU A 80 -2.44 3.47 -14.87
C GLU A 80 -1.53 2.70 -13.92
N SER A 81 -1.52 1.38 -14.04
CA SER A 81 -0.64 0.50 -13.25
C SER A 81 0.42 -0.09 -14.16
N HIS A 82 1.68 0.18 -13.81
CA HIS A 82 2.86 -0.24 -14.55
C HIS A 82 3.72 -1.18 -13.71
N VAL A 83 4.46 -2.07 -14.38
CA VAL A 83 5.41 -2.96 -13.71
C VAL A 83 6.67 -2.18 -13.34
N LEU A 84 7.13 -2.34 -12.11
CA LEU A 84 8.41 -1.84 -11.62
C LEU A 84 9.21 -3.01 -11.06
N GLN A 85 10.49 -3.10 -11.42
CA GLN A 85 11.39 -4.17 -10.98
C GLN A 85 12.45 -3.62 -10.03
N ALA A 86 12.85 -4.47 -9.08
CA ALA A 86 13.96 -4.24 -8.16
C ALA A 86 14.71 -5.55 -7.95
N PHE A 87 15.97 -5.48 -7.53
CA PHE A 87 16.79 -6.64 -7.24
C PHE A 87 17.72 -6.36 -6.05
N VAL A 88 18.34 -7.42 -5.53
CA VAL A 88 19.38 -7.36 -4.49
C VAL A 88 20.61 -8.13 -4.96
N SER A 89 21.79 -7.74 -4.48
CA SER A 89 23.02 -8.50 -4.67
C SER A 89 23.26 -9.47 -3.50
N GLU A 90 24.35 -10.22 -3.56
CA GLU A 90 24.93 -10.86 -2.38
C GLU A 90 25.42 -9.81 -1.35
N ALA A 91 25.66 -10.28 -0.12
CA ALA A 91 26.19 -9.45 0.95
C ALA A 91 27.67 -9.13 0.71
N ILE A 92 28.01 -7.85 0.79
CA ILE A 92 29.38 -7.35 0.68
C ILE A 92 29.70 -6.38 1.82
N LYS A 93 30.99 -6.13 2.05
CA LYS A 93 31.41 -5.12 3.04
C LYS A 93 30.80 -3.75 2.72
N PRO A 94 30.51 -2.91 3.73
CA PRO A 94 30.00 -1.56 3.52
C PRO A 94 30.88 -0.74 2.57
N LEU A 95 30.26 -0.19 1.53
CA LEU A 95 30.89 0.59 0.47
C LEU A 95 30.05 1.81 0.07
N ILE A 96 28.71 1.72 0.14
CA ILE A 96 27.80 2.80 -0.26
C ILE A 96 27.27 3.53 0.99
N PRO A 97 27.67 4.79 1.25
CA PRO A 97 27.35 5.49 2.50
C PRO A 97 25.92 6.07 2.57
N GLY A 98 25.08 5.85 1.55
CA GLY A 98 23.73 6.43 1.48
C GLY A 98 22.93 5.95 0.28
N VAL A 99 21.99 6.78 -0.18
CA VAL A 99 21.23 6.53 -1.42
C VAL A 99 21.93 7.24 -2.58
N MET A 100 22.29 6.49 -3.61
CA MET A 100 22.80 7.03 -4.86
C MET A 100 21.72 6.94 -5.93
N THR A 101 21.50 8.03 -6.66
CA THR A 101 20.57 8.10 -7.79
C THR A 101 21.33 8.49 -9.05
N PHE A 102 21.18 7.73 -10.12
CA PHE A 102 21.74 8.01 -11.42
C PHE A 102 20.60 8.24 -12.42
N GLY A 103 20.24 9.50 -12.63
CA GLY A 103 19.10 9.89 -13.47
C GLY A 103 19.27 9.50 -14.94
N ALA A 104 20.48 9.66 -15.50
CA ALA A 104 20.72 9.39 -16.92
C ALA A 104 20.63 7.89 -17.28
N GLY A 105 20.89 6.99 -16.33
CA GLY A 105 20.72 5.55 -16.49
C GLY A 105 19.48 4.99 -15.80
N HIS A 106 18.58 5.84 -15.31
CA HIS A 106 17.35 5.46 -14.61
C HIS A 106 17.56 4.42 -13.50
N PHE A 107 18.55 4.67 -12.63
CA PHE A 107 18.92 3.72 -11.59
C PHE A 107 19.08 4.39 -10.24
N TYR A 108 18.75 3.67 -9.16
CA TYR A 108 19.08 4.08 -7.80
C TYR A 108 19.49 2.86 -6.99
N VAL A 109 20.39 3.09 -6.03
CA VAL A 109 20.91 2.03 -5.16
C VAL A 109 21.22 2.58 -3.78
N SER A 110 21.06 1.71 -2.79
CA SER A 110 21.52 1.89 -1.43
C SER A 110 21.99 0.54 -0.92
N GLN A 111 22.98 0.51 -0.05
CA GLN A 111 23.40 -0.72 0.59
C GLN A 111 22.61 -0.94 1.88
N SER A 112 21.98 -2.11 1.98
CA SER A 112 21.34 -2.53 3.23
C SER A 112 22.41 -2.92 4.25
N ASP A 113 22.08 -2.75 5.52
CA ASP A 113 22.79 -3.30 6.67
C ASP A 113 22.46 -4.78 6.95
N LYS A 114 21.82 -5.46 6.00
CA LYS A 114 21.40 -6.86 6.07
C LYS A 114 22.38 -7.78 5.38
#